data_AF-A0A9D6T7D9-F1
#
_entry.id   AF-A0A9D6T7D9-F1
#
_cell.length_a   1.000
_cell.length_b   1.000
_cell.length_c   1.000
_cell.angle_alpha   90.00
_cell.angle_beta   90.00
_cell.angle_gamma   90.00
#
_symmetry.space_group_name_H-M   'P 1'
#
loop_
_entity.id
_entity.type
_entity.pdbx_description
1 polymer ?
#
loop_
_entity_poly.entity_id
_entity_poly.type
_entity_poly.pdbx_seq_one_letter_code
_entity_poly.pdbx_strand_id
1 'polypeptide(L)' 'MSVVRHGHPEVRRRLTLDRFVALDHVLVDPMGLLGPAMVDAALAACGRARRIMVTVPDF' A
#
# COMPACT_ATOMS: atom_id res chain seq x y z
N MET A 1 -0.91 -1.04 -10.38
CA MET A 1 0.55 -0.83 -10.51
C MET A 1 1.07 -0.39 -9.14
N SER A 2 2.27 -0.78 -8.73
CA SER A 2 2.87 -0.42 -7.44
C SER A 2 4.24 0.22 -7.67
N VAL A 3 4.65 1.13 -6.78
CA VAL A 3 5.92 1.86 -6.88
C VAL A 3 6.77 1.56 -5.64
N VAL A 4 8.06 1.34 -5.85
CA VAL A 4 9.08 1.16 -4.80
C VAL A 4 10.38 1.79 -5.26
N ARG A 5 11.29 2.09 -4.32
CA ARG A 5 12.64 2.55 -4.66
C ARG A 5 13.40 1.51 -5.51
N HIS A 6 14.32 1.98 -6.32
CA HIS A 6 15.25 1.10 -7.02
C HIS A 6 16.06 0.23 -6.02
N GLY A 7 16.27 -1.04 -6.37
CA GLY A 7 16.99 -1.99 -5.51
C GLY A 7 16.29 -2.28 -4.17
N HIS A 8 14.95 -2.21 -4.11
CA HIS A 8 14.21 -2.53 -2.89
C HIS A 8 14.54 -3.98 -2.44
N PRO A 9 15.03 -4.19 -1.20
CA PRO A 9 15.61 -5.47 -0.78
C PRO A 9 14.60 -6.62 -0.88
N GLU A 10 13.34 -6.30 -0.64
CA GLU A 10 12.23 -7.24 -0.60
C GLU A 10 11.46 -7.38 -1.93
N VAL A 11 11.70 -6.49 -2.89
CA VAL A 11 10.96 -6.42 -4.17
C VAL A 11 11.96 -6.48 -5.32
N ARG A 12 12.25 -7.70 -5.78
CA ARG A 12 13.27 -7.99 -6.81
C ARG A 12 12.70 -8.48 -8.14
N ARG A 13 11.48 -9.04 -8.12
CA ARG A 13 10.78 -9.60 -9.28
C ARG A 13 9.30 -9.21 -9.18
N ARG A 14 8.40 -10.04 -9.71
CA ARG A 14 6.95 -9.86 -9.59
C ARG A 14 6.53 -9.77 -8.12
N LEU A 15 5.85 -8.69 -7.77
CA LEU A 15 5.27 -8.49 -6.45
C LEU A 15 3.99 -9.33 -6.31
N THR A 16 3.97 -10.24 -5.35
CA THR A 16 2.76 -11.00 -4.99
C THR A 16 1.90 -10.20 -4.01
N LEU A 17 0.61 -10.55 -3.90
CA LEU A 17 -0.28 -9.87 -2.97
C LEU A 17 0.12 -10.09 -1.51
N ASP A 18 0.58 -11.30 -1.14
CA ASP A 18 1.14 -11.58 0.18
C ASP A 18 2.34 -10.70 0.50
N ARG A 19 3.26 -10.54 -0.45
CA ARG A 19 4.44 -9.70 -0.25
C ARG A 19 4.07 -8.22 -0.21
N PHE A 20 3.09 -7.81 -1.01
CA PHE A 20 2.55 -6.45 -0.97
C PHE A 20 2.03 -6.12 0.43
N VAL A 21 1.14 -6.93 1.00
CA VAL A 21 0.51 -6.60 2.30
C VAL A 21 1.47 -6.74 3.50
N ALA A 22 2.54 -7.51 3.35
CA ALA A 22 3.59 -7.64 4.36
C ALA A 22 4.54 -6.44 4.45
N LEU A 23 4.61 -5.61 3.40
CA LEU A 23 5.43 -4.41 3.36
C LEU A 23 4.76 -3.22 4.06
N ASP A 24 5.55 -2.22 4.38
CA ASP A 24 5.08 -0.92 4.87
C ASP A 24 4.68 -0.01 3.70
N HIS A 25 3.51 0.61 3.82
CA HIS A 25 2.94 1.44 2.77
C HIS A 25 2.86 2.90 3.17
N VAL A 26 3.01 3.75 2.16
CA VAL A 26 2.63 5.15 2.20
C VAL A 26 1.22 5.24 1.61
N LEU A 27 0.31 5.92 2.33
CA LEU A 27 -0.99 6.30 1.79
C LEU A 27 -0.93 7.73 1.27
N VAL A 28 -1.46 7.95 0.07
CA VAL A 28 -1.59 9.28 -0.50
C VAL A 28 -3.07 9.61 -0.46
N ASP A 29 -3.42 10.57 0.38
CA ASP A 29 -4.80 11.00 0.59
C ASP A 29 -4.87 12.53 0.57
N PRO A 30 -5.06 13.13 -0.62
CA PRO A 30 -5.14 14.57 -0.77
C PRO A 30 -6.32 15.20 -0.02
N MET A 31 -7.38 14.41 0.23
CA MET A 31 -8.63 14.89 0.81
C MET A 31 -8.77 14.59 2.31
N GLY A 32 -7.87 13.78 2.88
CA GLY A 32 -7.90 13.41 4.29
C GLY A 32 -9.22 12.76 4.70
N LEU A 33 -9.78 11.91 3.86
CA LEU A 33 -11.10 11.31 4.10
C LEU A 33 -11.04 10.37 5.29
N LEU A 34 -12.07 10.40 6.14
CA LEU A 34 -12.18 9.55 7.34
C LEU A 34 -12.51 8.07 7.03
N GLY A 35 -12.27 7.60 5.81
CA GLY A 35 -12.67 6.29 5.32
C GLY A 35 -11.50 5.46 4.76
N PRO A 36 -11.68 4.14 4.62
CA PRO A 36 -10.68 3.28 4.01
C PRO A 36 -10.44 3.70 2.56
N ALA A 37 -9.17 3.81 2.16
CA ALA A 37 -8.84 4.07 0.77
C ALA A 37 -9.36 2.93 -0.10
N MET A 38 -9.62 3.20 -1.38
CA MET A 38 -10.15 2.21 -2.32
C MET A 38 -9.33 0.89 -2.34
N VAL A 39 -8.01 1.00 -2.19
CA VAL A 39 -7.11 -0.16 -2.10
C VAL A 39 -7.33 -0.94 -0.80
N ASP A 40 -7.54 -0.26 0.33
CA ASP A 40 -7.81 -0.92 1.62
C ASP A 40 -9.16 -1.66 1.60
N ALA A 41 -10.18 -1.06 1.00
CA ALA A 41 -11.47 -1.71 0.80
C ALA A 41 -11.35 -2.98 -0.08
N ALA A 42 -10.58 -2.90 -1.18
CA ALA A 42 -10.34 -4.05 -2.05
C ALA A 42 -9.53 -5.16 -1.38
N LEU A 43 -8.53 -4.80 -0.56
CA LEU A 43 -7.77 -5.77 0.22
C LEU A 43 -8.65 -6.44 1.28
N ALA A 44 -9.49 -5.67 1.96
CA ALA A 44 -10.42 -6.19 2.98
C ALA A 44 -11.42 -7.19 2.37
N ALA A 45 -11.95 -6.89 1.18
CA ALA A 45 -12.79 -7.83 0.43
C ALA A 45 -12.08 -9.15 0.09
N CYS A 46 -10.74 -9.14 0.03
CA CYS A 46 -9.89 -10.31 -0.19
C CYS A 46 -9.35 -10.92 1.11
N GLY A 47 -9.85 -10.51 2.28
CA GLY A 47 -9.41 -11.01 3.59
C GLY A 47 -7.99 -10.57 3.97
N ARG A 48 -7.51 -9.46 3.43
CA ARG A 48 -6.14 -8.96 3.60
C ARG A 48 -6.15 -7.52 4.09
N ALA A 49 -5.08 -7.14 4.79
CA ALA A 49 -4.86 -5.76 5.24
C ALA A 49 -3.38 -5.42 5.08
N ARG A 50 -3.10 -4.16 4.74
CA ARG A 50 -1.73 -3.62 4.68
C ARG A 50 -1.49 -2.69 5.88
N ARG A 51 -0.23 -2.44 6.19
CA ARG A 51 0.16 -1.46 7.21
C ARG A 51 0.53 -0.13 6.57
N ILE A 52 -0.20 0.94 6.92
CA ILE A 52 0.14 2.32 6.52
C ILE A 52 1.07 2.90 7.58
N MET A 53 2.30 3.26 7.19
CA MET A 53 3.27 3.88 8.11
C MET A 53 3.21 5.41 8.08
N VAL A 54 2.82 5.99 6.94
CA VAL A 54 2.65 7.43 6.79
C VAL A 54 1.56 7.73 5.77
N THR A 55 0.74 8.74 6.08
CA THR A 55 -0.24 9.31 5.15
C THR A 55 0.24 10.69 4.75
N VAL A 56 0.34 10.95 3.45
CA VAL A 56 0.76 12.24 2.89
C VAL A 56 -0.33 12.78 1.96
N PRO A 57 -0.46 14.11 1.84
CA PRO A 57 -1.39 14.70 0.87
C PRO A 57 -0.87 14.60 -0.58
N ASP A 58 0.46 14.52 -0.78
CA ASP A 58 1.12 14.50 -2.09
C ASP A 58 2.57 13.95 -1.99
N PHE A 59 3.20 13.54 -3.10
CA PHE A 59 4.58 12.99 -3.16
C PHE A 59 5.29 13.20 -4.51
#